data_AF-A0A2A4T8E8-F1
#
_entry.id   AF-A0A2A4T8E8-F1
#
_cell.length_a   1.000
_cell.length_b   1.000
_cell.length_c   1.000
_cell.angle_alpha   90.00
_cell.angle_beta   90.00
_cell.angle_gamma   90.00
#
_symmetry.space_group_name_H-M   'P 1'
#
loop_
_entity.id
_entity.type
_entity.pdbx_description
1 polymer ?
#
loop_
_entity_poly.entity_id
_entity_poly.type
_entity_poly.pdbx_seq_one_letter_code
_entity_poly.pdbx_strand_id
1 'polypeptide(L)'
;MKKVGFTLLILLVFGGVFYYSGGKDSESTDGITESVRLSETKTNTKNVDSIDIVDSVAVVSPCSFIFEPTQDEGPYYTGKLLDAHLHLPSASIAVSKVSTQLGLPTPAWNNTLTVDYFRCLLQQEATDSVYGFHLLTKYSVTSEVDKAKAIEKKYPGMVKHFVMPSFISDAIDPDIASVREALEDNPGLFVGMGELKMYDGKSPDDPQVLAFLDLAREFKLLVMMHPFNHHKGAVEKIVKDYSDVTFLLHSVGYDDSRGENRTYNNLDWLDTLITNNANVYYSIDGGLPFSGWLKEHDTIAVPKEVSLPHAKLVFTDILNREVGLYKALIEKHPDRFLRGTDRWYGPHFDSEVSALMDEFSRAFIGRLDAGVQERFAYLNAKKLLK
;
A
#
# COMPACT_ATOMS: atom_id res chain seq x y z
N MET A 1 -21.50 -15.93 -56.76
CA MET A 1 -21.83 -16.86 -55.66
C MET A 1 -20.91 -16.56 -54.49
N LYS A 2 -21.47 -16.14 -53.35
CA LYS A 2 -20.77 -15.90 -52.08
C LYS A 2 -20.24 -17.23 -51.53
N LYS A 3 -19.01 -17.28 -51.03
CA LYS A 3 -18.61 -18.24 -49.99
C LYS A 3 -17.93 -17.52 -48.84
N VAL A 4 -18.57 -17.73 -47.70
CA VAL A 4 -18.32 -17.23 -46.35
C VAL A 4 -17.08 -17.94 -45.78
N GLY A 5 -16.28 -17.19 -45.01
CA GLY A 5 -15.09 -17.70 -44.33
C GLY A 5 -15.38 -18.50 -43.07
N PHE A 6 -14.35 -19.16 -42.57
CA PHE A 6 -14.27 -19.68 -41.22
C PHE A 6 -12.83 -19.51 -40.75
N THR A 7 -12.61 -18.54 -39.85
CA THR A 7 -11.33 -18.35 -39.17
C THR A 7 -11.35 -19.22 -37.91
N LEU A 8 -10.44 -20.19 -37.87
CA LEU A 8 -10.25 -21.11 -36.75
C LEU A 8 -9.44 -20.41 -35.65
N LEU A 9 -10.02 -20.26 -34.47
CA LEU A 9 -9.37 -19.77 -33.26
C LEU A 9 -8.56 -20.92 -32.65
N ILE A 10 -7.23 -20.83 -32.66
CA ILE A 10 -6.34 -21.79 -32.00
C ILE A 10 -6.22 -21.39 -30.52
N LEU A 11 -6.84 -22.18 -29.63
CA LEU A 11 -6.57 -22.17 -28.20
C LEU A 11 -5.27 -22.96 -27.96
N LEU A 12 -4.20 -22.26 -27.57
CA LEU A 12 -2.99 -22.88 -27.01
C LEU A 12 -3.20 -23.08 -25.51
N VAL A 13 -3.43 -24.33 -25.11
CA VAL A 13 -3.37 -24.79 -23.71
C VAL A 13 -1.93 -25.23 -23.46
N PHE A 14 -1.19 -24.49 -22.64
CA PHE A 14 0.08 -24.98 -22.10
C PHE A 14 -0.21 -25.89 -20.91
N GLY A 15 0.02 -27.19 -21.12
CA GLY A 15 0.12 -28.17 -20.04
C GLY A 15 1.51 -28.11 -19.40
N GLY A 16 1.56 -27.67 -18.15
CA GLY A 16 2.70 -27.85 -17.25
C GLY A 16 2.34 -28.90 -16.21
N VAL A 17 2.98 -30.07 -16.32
CA VAL A 17 2.83 -31.21 -15.40
C VAL A 17 3.57 -30.90 -14.10
N PHE A 18 2.85 -30.81 -12.99
CA PHE A 18 3.43 -30.98 -11.65
C PHE A 18 2.84 -32.25 -11.01
N TYR A 19 3.74 -33.16 -10.64
CA TYR A 19 3.44 -34.36 -9.87
C TYR A 19 3.02 -33.96 -8.45
N TYR A 20 1.84 -34.39 -8.02
CA TYR A 20 1.41 -34.33 -6.62
C TYR A 20 0.83 -35.69 -6.22
N SER A 21 1.53 -36.43 -5.36
CA SER A 21 1.01 -37.65 -4.75
C SER A 21 0.27 -37.28 -3.47
N GLY A 22 -1.03 -37.54 -3.44
CA GLY A 22 -1.86 -37.34 -2.26
C GLY A 22 -1.63 -38.39 -1.18
N GLY A 23 -1.83 -37.95 0.07
CA GLY A 23 -2.26 -38.78 1.18
C GLY A 23 -3.51 -38.12 1.76
N LYS A 24 -4.65 -38.80 1.62
CA LYS A 24 -5.92 -38.45 2.27
C LYS A 24 -5.85 -38.89 3.73
N ASP A 25 -6.45 -38.12 4.62
CA ASP A 25 -7.24 -38.67 5.71
C ASP A 25 -8.42 -37.74 6.03
N SER A 26 -9.51 -38.36 6.40
CA SER A 26 -10.88 -37.85 6.47
C SER A 26 -11.39 -37.92 7.91
N GLU A 27 -12.02 -36.86 8.39
CA GLU A 27 -12.94 -36.84 9.54
C GLU A 27 -13.74 -35.52 9.38
N SER A 28 -15.04 -35.49 9.02
CA SER A 28 -16.24 -35.92 9.75
C SER A 28 -16.37 -35.30 11.14
N THR A 29 -17.15 -34.23 11.27
CA THR A 29 -18.17 -34.11 12.33
C THR A 29 -19.24 -33.08 12.00
N ASP A 30 -20.42 -33.44 12.50
CA ASP A 30 -21.74 -32.85 12.35
C ASP A 30 -21.94 -31.47 12.97
N GLY A 31 -22.89 -30.73 12.38
CA GLY A 31 -24.11 -30.31 13.09
C GLY A 31 -24.02 -29.12 14.05
N ILE A 32 -24.77 -28.07 13.73
CA ILE A 32 -25.96 -27.61 14.47
C ILE A 32 -26.34 -26.21 13.95
N THR A 33 -27.48 -26.14 13.28
CA THR A 33 -28.18 -24.90 12.92
C THR A 33 -29.18 -24.56 14.02
N GLU A 34 -29.00 -23.44 14.72
CA GLU A 34 -30.04 -22.83 15.54
C GLU A 34 -30.59 -21.57 14.86
N SER A 35 -31.87 -21.64 14.49
CA SER A 35 -32.67 -20.56 13.96
C SER A 35 -33.26 -19.72 15.10
N VAL A 36 -32.84 -18.46 15.24
CA VAL A 36 -33.46 -17.51 16.16
C VAL A 36 -34.71 -16.91 15.50
N ARG A 37 -35.87 -17.14 16.13
CA ARG A 37 -37.16 -16.52 15.81
C ARG A 37 -37.16 -15.06 16.28
N LEU A 38 -37.42 -14.14 15.35
CA LEU A 38 -37.82 -12.76 15.63
C LEU A 38 -39.33 -12.74 15.97
N SER A 39 -39.68 -12.29 17.17
CA SER A 39 -41.06 -11.95 17.52
C SER A 39 -41.28 -10.45 17.32
N GLU A 40 -42.14 -10.12 16.35
CA GLU A 40 -42.66 -8.78 16.13
C GLU A 40 -43.65 -8.39 17.24
N THR A 41 -43.37 -7.29 17.93
CA THR A 41 -44.35 -6.66 18.84
C THR A 41 -44.80 -5.34 18.23
N LYS A 42 -46.04 -5.31 17.75
CA LYS A 42 -46.77 -4.10 17.34
C LYS A 42 -47.13 -3.28 18.58
N THR A 43 -46.78 -2.00 18.60
CA THR A 43 -47.36 -1.03 19.54
C THR A 43 -47.87 0.22 18.83
N ASN A 44 -49.03 0.64 19.32
CA ASN A 44 -49.94 1.67 18.85
C ASN A 44 -49.34 3.09 18.88
N THR A 45 -49.69 3.85 17.84
CA THR A 45 -49.61 5.30 17.73
C THR A 45 -50.55 6.03 18.71
N LYS A 46 -50.02 6.98 19.48
CA LYS A 46 -50.76 8.16 19.95
C LYS A 46 -49.84 9.39 20.01
N ASN A 47 -50.31 10.47 19.37
CA ASN A 47 -49.79 11.83 19.42
C ASN A 47 -49.69 12.35 20.86
N VAL A 48 -48.55 12.95 21.20
CA VAL A 48 -48.43 14.02 22.18
C VAL A 48 -47.42 15.04 21.62
N ASP A 49 -47.86 16.29 21.58
CA ASP A 49 -47.12 17.45 21.11
C ASP A 49 -45.95 17.85 22.04
N SER A 50 -44.85 18.25 21.38
CA SER A 50 -43.84 19.25 21.79
C SER A 50 -43.18 19.14 23.17
N ILE A 51 -41.96 18.59 23.18
CA ILE A 51 -40.82 19.10 23.99
C ILE A 51 -39.60 19.08 23.06
N ASP A 52 -39.09 20.27 22.70
CA ASP A 52 -37.81 20.43 22.01
C ASP A 52 -36.67 20.11 23.01
N ILE A 53 -36.33 18.83 23.11
CA ILE A 53 -35.04 18.39 23.64
C ILE A 53 -34.09 18.39 22.44
N VAL A 54 -33.24 19.41 22.34
CA VAL A 54 -32.07 19.38 21.47
C VAL A 54 -31.04 18.46 22.13
N ASP A 55 -31.31 17.17 22.13
CA ASP A 55 -30.31 16.14 22.32
C ASP A 55 -29.63 15.96 20.97
N SER A 56 -28.63 16.81 20.70
CA SER A 56 -27.62 16.45 19.72
C SER A 56 -26.81 15.30 20.33
N VAL A 57 -27.38 14.09 20.31
CA VAL A 57 -26.59 12.87 20.37
C VAL A 57 -25.67 12.98 19.18
N ALA A 58 -24.42 13.37 19.42
CA ALA A 58 -23.38 13.25 18.43
C ALA A 58 -23.45 11.81 17.95
N VAL A 59 -23.86 11.62 16.70
CA VAL A 59 -23.80 10.32 16.05
C VAL A 59 -22.32 9.98 16.08
N VAL A 60 -21.92 9.20 17.07
CA VAL A 60 -20.58 8.62 17.14
C VAL A 60 -20.44 7.92 15.81
N SER A 61 -19.57 8.46 14.96
CA SER A 61 -19.22 7.78 13.73
C SER A 61 -18.90 6.34 14.11
N PRO A 62 -19.46 5.32 13.44
CA PRO A 62 -19.19 3.92 13.78
C PRO A 62 -17.70 3.55 13.72
N CYS A 63 -16.86 4.48 13.26
CA CYS A 63 -15.42 4.38 13.12
C CYS A 63 -14.71 5.35 14.09
N SER A 64 -15.23 5.50 15.31
CA SER A 64 -14.63 6.35 16.34
C SER A 64 -13.24 5.86 16.71
N PHE A 65 -12.26 6.75 16.61
CA PHE A 65 -10.87 6.53 16.97
C PHE A 65 -10.72 6.38 18.48
N ILE A 66 -10.14 5.26 18.93
CA ILE A 66 -9.52 5.14 20.25
C ILE A 66 -8.22 4.35 20.02
N PHE A 67 -7.08 5.03 20.04
CA PHE A 67 -5.79 4.34 20.02
C PHE A 67 -5.56 3.66 21.37
N GLU A 68 -5.62 2.33 21.38
CA GLU A 68 -5.37 1.48 22.53
C GLU A 68 -4.25 0.49 22.17
N PRO A 69 -2.98 0.78 22.53
CA PRO A 69 -1.89 -0.12 22.25
C PRO A 69 -2.09 -1.45 22.97
N THR A 70 -1.78 -2.54 22.28
CA THR A 70 -1.88 -3.91 22.79
C THR A 70 -0.54 -4.48 23.25
N GLN A 71 0.55 -3.91 22.77
CA GLN A 71 1.92 -4.20 23.19
C GLN A 71 2.33 -3.26 24.32
N ASP A 72 3.32 -3.66 25.11
CA ASP A 72 3.88 -2.83 26.19
C ASP A 72 5.20 -2.19 25.74
N GLU A 73 5.14 -1.39 24.67
CA GLU A 73 6.31 -0.89 23.93
C GLU A 73 6.40 0.63 23.88
N GLY A 74 5.80 1.29 24.87
CA GLY A 74 5.85 2.75 24.98
C GLY A 74 7.29 3.29 25.02
N PRO A 75 7.50 4.57 24.66
CA PRO A 75 6.48 5.58 24.34
C PRO A 75 5.85 5.41 22.95
N TYR A 76 4.59 5.85 22.82
CA TYR A 76 3.85 5.87 21.55
C TYR A 76 3.62 7.31 21.10
N TYR A 77 3.81 7.56 19.80
CA TYR A 77 3.37 8.81 19.18
C TYR A 77 1.85 8.86 19.07
N THR A 78 1.23 9.94 19.56
CA THR A 78 -0.23 10.11 19.62
C THR A 78 -0.77 11.15 18.65
N GLY A 79 0.10 11.80 17.87
CA GLY A 79 -0.30 12.79 16.87
C GLY A 79 -0.87 12.17 15.59
N LYS A 80 -1.13 13.04 14.62
CA LYS A 80 -1.67 12.68 13.30
C LYS A 80 -0.66 11.90 12.48
N LEU A 81 -1.15 10.98 11.65
CA LEU A 81 -0.35 10.24 10.69
C LEU A 81 -0.72 10.61 9.25
N LEU A 82 0.25 10.50 8.35
CA LEU A 82 0.05 10.41 6.90
C LEU A 82 0.83 9.19 6.42
N ASP A 83 0.17 8.32 5.66
CA ASP A 83 0.82 7.13 5.11
C ASP A 83 1.42 7.45 3.73
N ALA A 84 2.75 7.52 3.63
CA ALA A 84 3.42 7.85 2.38
C ALA A 84 3.56 6.64 1.42
N HIS A 85 3.10 5.45 1.81
CA HIS A 85 3.20 4.28 0.95
C HIS A 85 2.09 3.24 1.22
N LEU A 86 1.07 3.19 0.35
CA LEU A 86 -0.04 2.23 0.43
C LEU A 86 -0.56 1.85 -0.97
N HIS A 87 -0.51 0.55 -1.31
CA HIS A 87 -1.13 0.05 -2.53
C HIS A 87 -2.64 -0.10 -2.38
N LEU A 88 -3.39 0.52 -3.28
CA LEU A 88 -4.84 0.45 -3.23
C LEU A 88 -5.31 -0.89 -3.82
N PRO A 89 -6.40 -1.46 -3.30
CA PRO A 89 -7.11 -2.55 -3.97
C PRO A 89 -7.43 -2.19 -5.43
N SER A 90 -7.35 -3.16 -6.32
CA SER A 90 -7.68 -2.95 -7.73
C SER A 90 -9.15 -2.63 -7.91
N ALA A 91 -9.43 -1.74 -8.87
CA ALA A 91 -10.76 -1.44 -9.37
C ALA A 91 -11.45 -2.65 -10.02
N SER A 92 -10.68 -3.66 -10.46
CA SER A 92 -11.19 -4.81 -11.21
C SER A 92 -10.86 -6.13 -10.52
N ILE A 93 -11.91 -6.88 -10.18
CA ILE A 93 -11.79 -8.26 -9.65
C ILE A 93 -11.04 -9.16 -10.65
N ALA A 94 -11.22 -8.96 -11.95
CA ALA A 94 -10.52 -9.74 -12.96
C ALA A 94 -9.02 -9.42 -12.96
N VAL A 95 -8.65 -8.14 -12.89
CA VAL A 95 -7.24 -7.71 -12.83
C VAL A 95 -6.58 -8.21 -11.54
N SER A 96 -7.27 -8.11 -10.40
CA SER A 96 -6.80 -8.67 -9.12
C SER A 96 -6.49 -10.17 -9.22
N LYS A 97 -7.37 -10.96 -9.85
CA LYS A 97 -7.15 -12.40 -10.07
C LYS A 97 -5.93 -12.68 -10.94
N VAL A 98 -5.77 -11.93 -12.04
CA VAL A 98 -4.60 -12.08 -12.93
C VAL A 98 -3.32 -11.66 -12.21
N SER A 99 -3.33 -10.53 -11.49
CA SER A 99 -2.18 -10.06 -10.71
C SER A 99 -1.74 -11.10 -9.68
N THR A 100 -2.70 -11.72 -9.00
CA THR A 100 -2.44 -12.83 -8.06
C THR A 100 -1.76 -14.02 -8.75
N GLN A 101 -2.20 -14.41 -9.95
CA GLN A 101 -1.59 -15.49 -10.72
C GLN A 101 -0.16 -15.18 -11.17
N LEU A 102 0.18 -13.89 -11.29
CA LEU A 102 1.51 -13.39 -11.64
C LEU A 102 2.40 -13.16 -10.42
N GLY A 103 1.96 -13.53 -9.22
CA GLY A 103 2.72 -13.37 -7.98
C GLY A 103 2.62 -11.99 -7.33
N LEU A 104 1.64 -11.18 -7.74
CA LEU A 104 1.33 -9.87 -7.17
C LEU A 104 -0.10 -9.86 -6.59
N PRO A 105 -0.34 -10.51 -5.43
CA PRO A 105 -1.69 -10.71 -4.88
C PRO A 105 -2.33 -9.42 -4.36
N THR A 106 -2.72 -8.55 -5.29
CA THR A 106 -3.41 -7.28 -5.06
C THR A 106 -4.89 -7.57 -4.83
N PRO A 107 -5.50 -7.21 -3.70
CA PRO A 107 -6.93 -7.40 -3.47
C PRO A 107 -7.74 -6.53 -4.44
N ALA A 108 -9.03 -6.78 -4.58
CA ALA A 108 -9.95 -5.91 -5.30
C ALA A 108 -10.93 -5.24 -4.36
N TRP A 109 -11.36 -4.04 -4.70
CA TRP A 109 -12.55 -3.44 -4.08
C TRP A 109 -13.75 -4.38 -4.29
N ASN A 110 -14.45 -4.71 -3.22
CA ASN A 110 -15.59 -5.63 -3.25
C ASN A 110 -16.59 -5.31 -2.13
N ASN A 111 -17.52 -6.23 -1.85
CA ASN A 111 -18.57 -6.03 -0.85
C ASN A 111 -18.05 -5.98 0.61
N THR A 112 -16.85 -6.49 0.87
CA THR A 112 -16.21 -6.52 2.19
C THR A 112 -15.17 -5.42 2.30
N LEU A 113 -14.19 -5.40 1.39
CA LEU A 113 -13.21 -4.32 1.27
C LEU A 113 -13.81 -3.20 0.42
N THR A 114 -14.64 -2.38 1.08
CA THR A 114 -15.26 -1.20 0.48
C THR A 114 -14.43 0.06 0.76
N VAL A 115 -14.68 1.14 -0.01
CA VAL A 115 -14.06 2.45 0.27
C VAL A 115 -14.48 3.00 1.64
N ASP A 116 -15.68 2.67 2.12
CA ASP A 116 -16.16 3.10 3.45
C ASP A 116 -15.44 2.35 4.57
N TYR A 117 -15.26 1.04 4.40
CA TYR A 117 -14.46 0.26 5.33
C TYR A 117 -13.01 0.75 5.37
N PHE A 118 -12.40 1.01 4.22
CA PHE A 118 -11.05 1.56 4.15
C PHE A 118 -10.93 2.92 4.85
N ARG A 119 -11.90 3.82 4.65
CA ARG A 119 -11.96 5.09 5.40
C ARG A 119 -12.02 4.85 6.91
N CYS A 120 -12.79 3.87 7.35
CA CYS A 120 -12.91 3.54 8.76
C CYS A 120 -11.60 3.03 9.37
N LEU A 121 -10.83 2.23 8.64
CA LEU A 121 -9.48 1.83 9.06
C LEU A 121 -8.60 3.07 9.26
N LEU A 122 -8.53 3.98 8.28
CA LEU A 122 -7.73 5.20 8.40
C LEU A 122 -8.17 6.08 9.58
N GLN A 123 -9.47 6.18 9.84
CA GLN A 123 -10.01 6.92 10.98
C GLN A 123 -9.62 6.28 12.32
N GLN A 124 -9.70 4.95 12.43
CA GLN A 124 -9.29 4.19 13.61
C GLN A 124 -7.78 4.27 13.88
N GLU A 125 -6.99 4.61 12.87
CA GLU A 125 -5.54 4.81 12.96
C GLU A 125 -5.17 6.28 13.16
N ALA A 126 -6.14 7.22 13.17
CA ALA A 126 -5.89 8.66 13.06
C ALA A 126 -4.92 9.04 11.91
N THR A 127 -5.03 8.32 10.79
CA THR A 127 -4.34 8.59 9.53
C THR A 127 -5.18 9.57 8.71
N ASP A 128 -4.67 10.79 8.53
CA ASP A 128 -5.36 11.92 7.89
C ASP A 128 -5.54 11.69 6.37
N SER A 129 -4.52 11.14 5.72
CA SER A 129 -4.53 10.78 4.29
C SER A 129 -3.41 9.79 3.97
N VAL A 130 -3.47 9.21 2.78
CA VAL A 130 -2.48 8.24 2.28
C VAL A 130 -2.00 8.60 0.87
N TYR A 131 -0.76 8.26 0.54
CA TYR A 131 -0.30 8.14 -0.85
C TYR A 131 -0.78 6.79 -1.35
N GLY A 132 -1.80 6.81 -2.21
CA GLY A 132 -2.50 5.61 -2.66
C GLY A 132 -2.09 5.24 -4.08
N PHE A 133 -1.51 4.05 -4.21
CA PHE A 133 -0.90 3.57 -5.44
C PHE A 133 -1.90 2.71 -6.23
N HIS A 134 -2.27 3.17 -7.43
CA HIS A 134 -3.15 2.45 -8.34
C HIS A 134 -2.34 1.61 -9.33
N LEU A 135 -2.35 0.28 -9.17
CA LEU A 135 -1.68 -0.64 -10.09
C LEU A 135 -2.28 -0.55 -11.51
N LEU A 136 -1.52 0.02 -12.42
CA LEU A 136 -1.86 0.16 -13.82
C LEU A 136 -1.26 -0.98 -14.64
N THR A 137 -2.14 -1.63 -15.39
CA THR A 137 -1.82 -2.55 -16.47
C THR A 137 -2.48 -2.00 -17.73
N LYS A 138 -2.09 -2.49 -18.91
CA LYS A 138 -2.74 -2.12 -20.17
C LYS A 138 -4.26 -2.42 -20.22
N TYR A 139 -4.77 -3.20 -19.27
CA TYR A 139 -6.19 -3.55 -19.16
C TYR A 139 -6.92 -2.81 -18.03
N SER A 140 -6.21 -2.08 -17.17
CA SER A 140 -6.81 -1.50 -15.95
C SER A 140 -6.79 0.03 -15.92
N VAL A 141 -6.05 0.72 -16.79
CA VAL A 141 -5.89 2.19 -16.77
C VAL A 141 -7.22 2.93 -16.54
N THR A 142 -8.21 2.74 -17.42
CA THR A 142 -9.51 3.41 -17.31
C THR A 142 -10.23 3.07 -16.00
N SER A 143 -10.27 1.79 -15.62
CA SER A 143 -10.98 1.35 -14.40
C SER A 143 -10.34 1.89 -13.12
N GLU A 144 -9.01 2.01 -13.09
CA GLU A 144 -8.29 2.57 -11.94
C GLU A 144 -8.48 4.09 -11.86
N VAL A 145 -8.48 4.80 -12.99
CA VAL A 145 -8.80 6.23 -13.06
C VAL A 145 -10.23 6.50 -12.57
N ASP A 146 -11.21 5.71 -13.03
CA ASP A 146 -12.61 5.84 -12.60
C ASP A 146 -12.76 5.57 -11.10
N LYS A 147 -12.00 4.60 -10.57
CA LYS A 147 -11.96 4.34 -9.13
C LYS A 147 -11.36 5.51 -8.35
N ALA A 148 -10.25 6.08 -8.82
CA ALA A 148 -9.64 7.26 -8.21
C ALA A 148 -10.63 8.43 -8.13
N LYS A 149 -11.30 8.74 -9.25
CA LYS A 149 -12.38 9.76 -9.30
C LYS A 149 -13.50 9.47 -8.30
N ALA A 150 -13.94 8.21 -8.21
CA ALA A 150 -15.02 7.83 -7.31
C ALA A 150 -14.62 7.97 -5.84
N ILE A 151 -13.37 7.63 -5.49
CA ILE A 151 -12.81 7.83 -4.15
C ILE A 151 -12.74 9.32 -3.84
N GLU A 152 -12.11 10.13 -4.70
CA GLU A 152 -11.96 11.58 -4.49
C GLU A 152 -13.31 12.29 -4.40
N LYS A 153 -14.28 11.90 -5.24
CA LYS A 153 -15.64 12.44 -5.16
C LYS A 153 -16.33 12.11 -3.82
N LYS A 154 -16.10 10.92 -3.28
CA LYS A 154 -16.77 10.45 -2.05
C LYS A 154 -16.08 10.98 -0.79
N TYR A 155 -14.74 10.97 -0.78
CA TYR A 155 -13.89 11.37 0.34
C TYR A 155 -12.72 12.24 -0.15
N PRO A 156 -12.97 13.52 -0.46
CA PRO A 156 -11.97 14.41 -1.03
C PRO A 156 -10.70 14.47 -0.18
N GLY A 157 -9.56 14.26 -0.82
CA GLY A 157 -8.24 14.36 -0.22
C GLY A 157 -7.85 13.24 0.74
N MET A 158 -8.71 12.23 0.96
CA MET A 158 -8.39 11.03 1.76
C MET A 158 -7.24 10.24 1.13
N VAL A 159 -7.23 10.18 -0.19
CA VAL A 159 -6.18 9.53 -0.98
C VAL A 159 -5.48 10.58 -1.84
N LYS A 160 -4.16 10.52 -1.85
CA LYS A 160 -3.28 11.23 -2.76
C LYS A 160 -2.91 10.24 -3.84
N HIS A 161 -3.54 10.37 -5.01
CA HIS A 161 -3.51 9.31 -6.01
C HIS A 161 -2.18 9.29 -6.76
N PHE A 162 -1.57 8.11 -6.80
CA PHE A 162 -0.38 7.80 -7.60
C PHE A 162 -0.77 6.82 -8.70
N VAL A 163 -0.30 7.08 -9.93
CA VAL A 163 -0.33 6.09 -11.00
C VAL A 163 0.86 5.15 -10.87
N MET A 164 0.62 3.84 -10.77
CA MET A 164 1.67 2.83 -10.60
C MET A 164 1.77 1.91 -11.82
N PRO A 165 2.65 2.20 -12.78
CA PRO A 165 2.93 1.26 -13.87
C PRO A 165 3.52 -0.05 -13.32
N SER A 166 3.04 -1.20 -13.83
CA SER A 166 3.36 -2.50 -13.24
C SER A 166 4.80 -3.00 -13.43
N PHE A 167 5.48 -2.66 -14.54
CA PHE A 167 6.80 -3.20 -14.95
C PHE A 167 7.01 -4.69 -14.67
N ILE A 168 6.05 -5.52 -15.08
CA ILE A 168 6.06 -6.98 -14.93
C ILE A 168 6.50 -7.65 -16.24
N SER A 169 5.97 -7.17 -17.36
CA SER A 169 6.32 -7.62 -18.70
C SER A 169 5.62 -6.74 -19.73
N ASP A 170 6.25 -6.58 -20.90
CA ASP A 170 5.69 -5.86 -22.04
C ASP A 170 4.28 -6.34 -22.44
N ALA A 171 3.93 -7.59 -22.11
CA ALA A 171 2.63 -8.17 -22.39
C ALA A 171 1.49 -7.62 -21.53
N ILE A 172 1.76 -6.99 -20.38
CA ILE A 172 0.72 -6.45 -19.49
C ILE A 172 0.98 -5.03 -19.02
N ASP A 173 2.22 -4.56 -19.13
CA ASP A 173 2.58 -3.21 -18.74
C ASP A 173 1.79 -2.18 -19.56
N PRO A 174 1.34 -1.09 -18.91
CA PRO A 174 0.63 -0.05 -19.62
C PRO A 174 1.59 0.65 -20.59
N ASP A 175 1.09 1.00 -21.76
CA ASP A 175 1.86 1.84 -22.67
C ASP A 175 1.89 3.30 -22.18
N ILE A 176 2.95 4.02 -22.53
CA ILE A 176 3.16 5.42 -22.15
C ILE A 176 2.00 6.32 -22.61
N ALA A 177 1.43 6.05 -23.79
CA ALA A 177 0.37 6.89 -24.36
C ALA A 177 -0.93 6.79 -23.53
N SER A 178 -1.31 5.59 -23.11
CA SER A 178 -2.46 5.36 -22.24
C SER A 178 -2.31 6.04 -20.87
N VAL A 179 -1.10 6.03 -20.28
CA VAL A 179 -0.86 6.73 -19.01
C VAL A 179 -0.85 8.24 -19.21
N ARG A 180 -0.29 8.74 -20.32
CA ARG A 180 -0.36 10.16 -20.69
C ARG A 180 -1.80 10.63 -20.85
N GLU A 181 -2.62 9.92 -21.62
CA GLU A 181 -4.05 10.24 -21.80
C GLU A 181 -4.77 10.29 -20.45
N ALA A 182 -4.50 9.31 -19.57
CA ALA A 182 -5.05 9.31 -18.21
C ALA A 182 -4.64 10.53 -17.38
N LEU A 183 -3.45 11.10 -17.57
CA LEU A 183 -3.01 12.32 -16.88
C LEU A 183 -3.61 13.59 -17.53
N GLU A 184 -3.63 13.67 -18.86
CA GLU A 184 -4.15 14.80 -19.63
C GLU A 184 -5.65 15.01 -19.40
N ASP A 185 -6.42 13.93 -19.39
CA ASP A 185 -7.87 13.97 -19.19
C ASP A 185 -8.27 14.25 -17.73
N ASN A 186 -7.32 14.16 -16.79
CA ASN A 186 -7.59 14.21 -15.36
C ASN A 186 -6.62 15.15 -14.61
N PRO A 187 -6.56 16.43 -15.00
CA PRO A 187 -5.60 17.38 -14.44
C PRO A 187 -5.83 17.53 -12.93
N GLY A 188 -4.77 17.31 -12.15
CA GLY A 188 -4.77 17.44 -10.69
C GLY A 188 -5.37 16.26 -9.92
N LEU A 189 -5.86 15.21 -10.59
CA LEU A 189 -6.33 13.99 -9.90
C LEU A 189 -5.14 13.22 -9.31
N PHE A 190 -4.07 13.06 -10.08
CA PHE A 190 -2.86 12.37 -9.69
C PHE A 190 -1.78 13.36 -9.26
N VAL A 191 -1.13 13.05 -8.14
CA VAL A 191 -0.03 13.87 -7.58
C VAL A 191 1.32 13.18 -7.67
N GLY A 192 1.32 11.93 -8.11
CA GLY A 192 2.53 11.13 -8.17
C GLY A 192 2.46 9.98 -9.17
N MET A 193 3.63 9.41 -9.43
CA MET A 193 3.87 8.26 -10.27
C MET A 193 4.78 7.27 -9.53
N GLY A 194 4.60 5.99 -9.82
CA GLY A 194 5.26 4.90 -9.13
C GLY A 194 4.24 4.15 -8.29
N GLU A 195 4.63 3.15 -7.50
CA GLU A 195 5.97 2.64 -7.32
C GLU A 195 6.60 2.15 -8.63
N LEU A 196 7.72 2.76 -9.03
CA LEU A 196 8.53 2.26 -10.13
C LEU A 196 9.39 1.09 -9.60
N LYS A 197 8.86 -0.13 -9.77
CA LYS A 197 9.52 -1.38 -9.39
C LYS A 197 9.63 -2.30 -10.58
N MET A 198 10.87 -2.56 -11.01
CA MET A 198 11.16 -3.31 -12.23
C MET A 198 11.18 -4.82 -11.95
N TYR A 199 10.01 -5.45 -11.93
CA TYR A 199 9.86 -6.91 -11.71
C TYR A 199 10.41 -7.74 -12.87
N ASP A 200 10.46 -7.15 -14.06
CA ASP A 200 11.03 -7.75 -15.27
C ASP A 200 12.57 -7.71 -15.34
N GLY A 201 13.22 -7.14 -14.31
CA GLY A 201 14.67 -7.02 -14.24
C GLY A 201 15.25 -5.84 -15.02
N LYS A 202 14.41 -4.92 -15.53
CA LYS A 202 14.89 -3.66 -16.10
C LYS A 202 15.60 -2.81 -15.04
N SER A 203 16.60 -2.06 -15.49
CA SER A 203 17.27 -1.05 -14.66
C SER A 203 16.45 0.24 -14.66
N PRO A 204 16.54 1.11 -13.62
CA PRO A 204 15.86 2.39 -13.59
C PRO A 204 16.18 3.31 -14.79
N ASP A 205 17.34 3.13 -15.44
CA ASP A 205 17.78 3.90 -16.61
C ASP A 205 17.40 3.24 -17.96
N ASP A 206 16.56 2.21 -17.93
CA ASP A 206 15.96 1.65 -19.13
C ASP A 206 15.10 2.70 -19.87
N PRO A 207 15.13 2.75 -21.22
CA PRO A 207 14.37 3.73 -21.99
C PRO A 207 12.88 3.79 -21.68
N GLN A 208 12.24 2.66 -21.34
CA GLN A 208 10.83 2.64 -20.96
C GLN A 208 10.61 3.34 -19.61
N VAL A 209 11.48 3.08 -18.62
CA VAL A 209 11.42 3.73 -17.31
C VAL A 209 11.69 5.23 -17.43
N LEU A 210 12.70 5.61 -18.22
CA LEU A 210 13.01 7.02 -18.50
C LEU A 210 11.83 7.75 -19.15
N ALA A 211 11.08 7.10 -20.05
CA ALA A 211 9.88 7.69 -20.64
C ALA A 211 8.77 7.98 -19.61
N PHE A 212 8.63 7.11 -18.59
CA PHE A 212 7.73 7.38 -17.47
C PHE A 212 8.25 8.51 -16.58
N LEU A 213 9.57 8.61 -16.35
CA LEU A 213 10.17 9.73 -15.61
C LEU A 213 9.99 11.06 -16.35
N ASP A 214 10.12 11.08 -17.66
CA ASP A 214 9.86 12.26 -18.49
C ASP A 214 8.39 12.69 -18.36
N LEU A 215 7.46 11.73 -18.34
CA LEU A 215 6.05 12.00 -18.09
C LEU A 215 5.81 12.54 -16.68
N ALA A 216 6.42 11.94 -15.65
CA ALA A 216 6.32 12.46 -14.28
C ALA A 216 6.85 13.90 -14.18
N ARG A 217 7.97 14.20 -14.82
CA ARG A 217 8.55 15.55 -14.88
C ARG A 217 7.62 16.54 -15.57
N GLU A 218 7.07 16.17 -16.73
CA GLU A 218 6.14 17.01 -17.51
C GLU A 218 4.90 17.38 -16.70
N PHE A 219 4.32 16.42 -15.99
CA PHE A 219 3.12 16.58 -15.17
C PHE A 219 3.43 17.01 -13.72
N LYS A 220 4.70 17.26 -13.38
CA LYS A 220 5.18 17.67 -12.05
C LYS A 220 4.74 16.71 -10.93
N LEU A 221 4.78 15.41 -11.22
CA LEU A 221 4.42 14.35 -10.31
C LEU A 221 5.60 14.01 -9.39
N LEU A 222 5.30 13.69 -8.12
CA LEU A 222 6.24 13.00 -7.25
C LEU A 222 6.54 11.61 -7.81
N VAL A 223 7.79 11.16 -7.78
CA VAL A 223 8.15 9.81 -8.23
C VAL A 223 8.49 8.93 -7.04
N MET A 224 7.71 7.88 -6.81
CA MET A 224 8.11 6.81 -5.91
C MET A 224 8.88 5.72 -6.66
N MET A 225 10.03 5.32 -6.16
CA MET A 225 10.88 4.30 -6.78
C MET A 225 11.32 3.24 -5.77
N HIS A 226 11.32 1.97 -6.21
CA HIS A 226 11.80 0.83 -5.45
C HIS A 226 13.05 0.26 -6.13
N PRO A 227 14.24 0.81 -5.84
CA PRO A 227 15.47 0.28 -6.41
C PRO A 227 15.92 -0.99 -5.68
N PHE A 228 16.54 -1.90 -6.43
CA PHE A 228 17.28 -3.03 -5.88
C PHE A 228 18.75 -2.67 -5.67
N ASN A 229 19.51 -3.51 -4.97
CA ASN A 229 20.93 -3.23 -4.65
C ASN A 229 21.81 -2.99 -5.87
N HIS A 230 21.54 -3.72 -6.95
CA HIS A 230 22.29 -3.57 -8.20
C HIS A 230 21.89 -2.31 -8.99
N HIS A 231 20.85 -1.57 -8.58
CA HIS A 231 20.38 -0.34 -9.21
C HIS A 231 21.06 0.94 -8.72
N LYS A 232 21.94 0.89 -7.69
CA LYS A 232 22.52 2.09 -7.06
C LYS A 232 23.10 3.10 -8.04
N GLY A 233 23.93 2.66 -8.98
CA GLY A 233 24.56 3.54 -9.97
C GLY A 233 23.54 4.19 -10.92
N ALA A 234 22.49 3.46 -11.32
CA ALA A 234 21.41 4.00 -12.13
C ALA A 234 20.59 5.05 -11.36
N VAL A 235 20.28 4.76 -10.08
CA VAL A 235 19.57 5.71 -9.21
C VAL A 235 20.38 7.00 -9.03
N GLU A 236 21.66 6.91 -8.70
CA GLU A 236 22.56 8.07 -8.55
C GLU A 236 22.58 8.95 -9.80
N LYS A 237 22.62 8.33 -10.99
CA LYS A 237 22.56 9.04 -12.25
C LYS A 237 21.20 9.72 -12.44
N ILE A 238 20.09 9.01 -12.21
CA ILE A 238 18.74 9.51 -12.44
C ILE A 238 18.40 10.67 -11.51
N VAL A 239 18.65 10.56 -10.20
CA VAL A 239 18.28 11.63 -9.26
C VAL A 239 19.04 12.93 -9.54
N LYS A 240 20.23 12.82 -10.15
CA LYS A 240 21.04 13.95 -10.62
C LYS A 240 20.53 14.51 -11.95
N ASP A 241 20.25 13.65 -12.93
CA ASP A 241 19.81 14.07 -14.27
C ASP A 241 18.38 14.65 -14.24
N TYR A 242 17.55 14.19 -13.29
CA TYR A 242 16.20 14.66 -13.01
C TYR A 242 16.14 15.45 -11.70
N SER A 243 17.09 16.37 -11.49
CA SER A 243 17.21 17.14 -10.24
C SER A 243 15.98 18.01 -9.89
N ASP A 244 15.10 18.26 -10.87
CA ASP A 244 13.84 18.99 -10.72
C ASP A 244 12.63 18.09 -10.41
N VAL A 245 12.81 16.77 -10.43
CA VAL A 245 11.81 15.78 -9.99
C VAL A 245 12.11 15.38 -8.55
N THR A 246 11.08 15.38 -7.71
CA THR A 246 11.17 14.86 -6.34
C THR A 246 11.02 13.34 -6.35
N PHE A 247 12.02 12.64 -5.82
CA PHE A 247 12.04 11.19 -5.67
C PHE A 247 11.75 10.80 -4.22
N LEU A 248 10.81 9.87 -4.04
CA LEU A 248 10.54 9.19 -2.79
C LEU A 248 10.98 7.72 -2.94
N LEU A 249 12.14 7.39 -2.38
CA LEU A 249 12.65 6.02 -2.43
C LEU A 249 12.05 5.20 -1.28
N HIS A 250 11.95 3.89 -1.45
CA HIS A 250 11.67 2.96 -0.36
C HIS A 250 12.39 1.63 -0.60
N SER A 251 12.45 0.77 0.42
CA SER A 251 13.03 -0.59 0.35
C SER A 251 14.51 -0.65 -0.09
N VAL A 252 15.25 0.46 0.01
CA VAL A 252 16.67 0.52 -0.39
C VAL A 252 17.59 -0.29 0.54
N GLY A 253 17.06 -0.92 1.59
CA GLY A 253 17.82 -1.52 2.67
C GLY A 253 18.25 -2.97 2.45
N TYR A 254 17.56 -3.76 1.62
CA TYR A 254 17.67 -5.22 1.72
C TYR A 254 18.79 -5.82 0.89
N ASP A 255 19.69 -6.58 1.51
CA ASP A 255 20.46 -7.62 0.78
C ASP A 255 19.48 -8.67 0.20
N ASP A 256 19.86 -9.31 -0.92
CA ASP A 256 19.08 -10.39 -1.57
C ASP A 256 18.88 -11.61 -0.64
N SER A 257 19.49 -11.60 0.54
CA SER A 257 19.25 -12.57 1.61
C SER A 257 17.80 -12.47 2.13
N ARG A 258 16.99 -13.49 1.84
CA ARG A 258 15.61 -13.65 2.34
C ARG A 258 15.58 -14.19 3.78
N GLY A 259 14.48 -13.93 4.49
CA GLY A 259 14.21 -14.47 5.83
C GLY A 259 14.52 -13.53 7.00
N GLU A 260 14.44 -14.05 8.23
CA GLU A 260 14.60 -13.31 9.49
C GLU A 260 16.00 -12.67 9.68
N ASN A 261 17.00 -13.12 8.92
CA ASN A 261 18.38 -12.62 8.95
C ASN A 261 18.69 -11.60 7.83
N ARG A 262 17.68 -10.85 7.36
CA ARG A 262 17.87 -9.77 6.38
C ARG A 262 18.90 -8.75 6.88
N THR A 263 19.93 -8.50 6.09
CA THR A 263 20.97 -7.51 6.40
C THR A 263 20.71 -6.20 5.67
N TYR A 264 20.83 -5.10 6.42
CA TYR A 264 20.65 -3.73 5.92
C TYR A 264 22.00 -3.13 5.51
N ASN A 265 22.46 -3.40 4.27
CA ASN A 265 23.82 -3.07 3.83
C ASN A 265 23.93 -1.73 3.07
N ASN A 266 22.84 -0.96 2.98
CA ASN A 266 22.76 0.20 2.09
C ASN A 266 22.46 1.53 2.79
N LEU A 267 22.39 1.58 4.11
CA LEU A 267 22.05 2.81 4.83
C LEU A 267 23.09 3.92 4.62
N ASP A 268 24.38 3.57 4.54
CA ASP A 268 25.45 4.53 4.22
C ASP A 268 25.31 5.11 2.80
N TRP A 269 24.86 4.28 1.86
CA TRP A 269 24.57 4.71 0.50
C TRP A 269 23.36 5.66 0.48
N LEU A 270 22.27 5.31 1.18
CA LEU A 270 21.10 6.16 1.31
C LEU A 270 21.44 7.51 1.96
N ASP A 271 22.23 7.50 3.04
CA ASP A 271 22.71 8.72 3.71
C ASP A 271 23.47 9.62 2.73
N THR A 272 24.40 9.03 1.98
CA THR A 272 25.17 9.74 0.94
C THR A 272 24.26 10.30 -0.15
N LEU A 273 23.30 9.51 -0.61
CA LEU A 273 22.36 9.90 -1.65
C LEU A 273 21.49 11.09 -1.22
N ILE A 274 20.89 11.02 -0.02
CA ILE A 274 20.06 12.09 0.54
C ILE A 274 20.89 13.34 0.83
N THR A 275 22.10 13.18 1.37
CA THR A 275 23.01 14.31 1.66
C THR A 275 23.34 15.10 0.40
N ASN A 276 23.57 14.40 -0.71
CA ASN A 276 24.04 15.00 -1.96
C ASN A 276 22.90 15.46 -2.89
N ASN A 277 21.66 15.05 -2.67
CA ASN A 277 20.55 15.30 -3.57
C ASN A 277 19.33 15.84 -2.80
N ALA A 278 19.05 17.14 -2.95
CA ALA A 278 17.97 17.80 -2.22
C ALA A 278 16.56 17.31 -2.61
N ASN A 279 16.43 16.68 -3.78
CA ASN A 279 15.21 16.14 -4.35
C ASN A 279 14.94 14.67 -3.95
N VAL A 280 15.78 14.06 -3.10
CA VAL A 280 15.61 12.66 -2.66
C VAL A 280 15.06 12.59 -1.25
N TYR A 281 13.99 11.81 -1.09
CA TYR A 281 13.29 11.50 0.15
C TYR A 281 13.20 9.99 0.32
N TYR A 282 12.90 9.52 1.53
CA TYR A 282 12.77 8.10 1.83
C TYR A 282 11.50 7.79 2.65
N SER A 283 10.71 6.82 2.19
CA SER A 283 9.64 6.20 2.99
C SER A 283 10.21 5.03 3.76
N ILE A 284 10.05 5.04 5.08
CA ILE A 284 10.27 3.86 5.91
C ILE A 284 8.92 3.19 6.08
N ASP A 285 8.80 2.01 5.49
CA ASP A 285 7.59 1.21 5.58
C ASP A 285 7.66 0.31 6.81
N GLY A 286 6.53 0.14 7.50
CA GLY A 286 6.48 -0.60 8.76
C GLY A 286 7.10 -2.00 8.66
N GLY A 287 8.21 -2.23 9.38
CA GLY A 287 9.02 -3.45 9.28
C GLY A 287 8.41 -4.73 9.87
N LEU A 288 7.13 -4.72 10.28
CA LEU A 288 6.48 -5.91 10.82
C LEU A 288 6.25 -6.96 9.72
N PRO A 289 6.67 -8.22 9.94
CA PRO A 289 6.59 -9.25 8.92
C PRO A 289 5.16 -9.79 8.78
N PHE A 290 4.36 -9.16 7.91
CA PHE A 290 3.10 -9.71 7.44
C PHE A 290 3.25 -10.55 6.15
N SER A 291 4.47 -10.58 5.59
CA SER A 291 4.88 -11.45 4.47
C SER A 291 6.40 -11.68 4.46
N GLY A 292 6.88 -12.67 3.70
CA GLY A 292 8.30 -12.84 3.35
C GLY A 292 9.29 -13.12 4.48
N TRP A 293 8.84 -13.58 5.67
CA TRP A 293 9.76 -14.04 6.73
C TRP A 293 10.20 -15.50 6.53
N LEU A 294 9.40 -16.28 5.80
CA LEU A 294 9.77 -17.58 5.25
C LEU A 294 9.72 -17.53 3.72
N LYS A 295 10.49 -18.39 3.05
CA LYS A 295 10.59 -18.41 1.58
C LYS A 295 9.23 -18.69 0.91
N GLU A 296 8.42 -19.54 1.53
CA GLU A 296 7.05 -19.82 1.12
C GLU A 296 6.09 -18.62 1.27
N HIS A 297 6.48 -17.60 2.02
CA HIS A 297 5.70 -16.38 2.26
C HIS A 297 6.11 -15.20 1.37
N ASP A 298 7.10 -15.37 0.48
CA ASP A 298 7.64 -14.26 -0.32
C ASP A 298 6.69 -13.78 -1.44
N THR A 299 5.86 -14.68 -1.97
CA THR A 299 5.02 -14.40 -3.15
C THR A 299 3.54 -14.67 -2.92
N ILE A 300 3.15 -14.94 -1.67
CA ILE A 300 1.80 -15.34 -1.31
C ILE A 300 1.35 -14.48 -0.13
N ALA A 301 0.12 -13.98 -0.20
CA ALA A 301 -0.51 -13.30 0.93
C ALA A 301 -0.67 -14.30 2.08
N VAL A 302 0.02 -14.05 3.20
CA VAL A 302 -0.05 -14.95 4.36
C VAL A 302 -1.34 -14.67 5.15
N PRO A 303 -2.20 -15.67 5.39
CA PRO A 303 -3.43 -15.47 6.14
C PRO A 303 -3.18 -14.82 7.50
N LYS A 304 -4.14 -14.00 7.94
CA LYS A 304 -4.07 -13.27 9.22
C LYS A 304 -3.83 -14.21 10.40
N GLU A 305 -4.46 -15.37 10.39
CA GLU A 305 -4.40 -16.38 11.45
C GLU A 305 -2.96 -16.88 11.68
N VAL A 306 -2.10 -16.72 10.68
CA VAL A 306 -0.67 -17.09 10.73
C VAL A 306 0.20 -15.85 10.96
N SER A 307 -0.02 -14.78 10.20
CA SER A 307 0.83 -13.59 10.24
C SER A 307 0.66 -12.76 11.51
N LEU A 308 -0.56 -12.60 12.02
CA LEU A 308 -0.83 -11.74 13.18
C LEU A 308 -0.19 -12.27 14.48
N PRO A 309 -0.30 -13.56 14.85
CA PRO A 309 0.39 -14.08 16.03
C PRO A 309 1.92 -13.96 15.93
N HIS A 310 2.48 -14.21 14.75
CA HIS A 310 3.92 -14.07 14.53
C HIS A 310 4.36 -12.60 14.66
N ALA A 311 3.67 -11.66 14.02
CA ALA A 311 3.98 -10.24 14.10
C ALA A 311 3.94 -9.71 15.55
N LYS A 312 2.98 -10.18 16.38
CA LYS A 312 2.94 -9.88 17.81
C LYS A 312 4.14 -10.47 18.56
N LEU A 313 4.50 -11.72 18.27
CA LEU A 313 5.63 -12.40 18.91
C LEU A 313 6.96 -11.67 18.69
N VAL A 314 7.21 -11.17 17.48
CA VAL A 314 8.48 -10.53 17.10
C VAL A 314 8.45 -9.01 17.23
N PHE A 315 7.35 -8.41 17.71
CA PHE A 315 7.11 -6.97 17.67
C PHE A 315 8.26 -6.17 18.28
N THR A 316 8.66 -6.49 19.51
CA THR A 316 9.73 -5.81 20.25
C THR A 316 11.09 -5.93 19.56
N ASP A 317 11.42 -7.12 19.07
CA ASP A 317 12.72 -7.39 18.43
C ASP A 317 12.84 -6.61 17.12
N ILE A 318 11.79 -6.64 16.31
CA ILE A 318 11.72 -5.87 15.06
C ILE A 318 11.78 -4.37 15.38
N LEU A 319 11.03 -3.90 16.36
CA LEU A 319 11.00 -2.49 16.76
C LEU A 319 12.39 -1.99 17.18
N ASN A 320 13.08 -2.73 18.04
CA ASN A 320 14.43 -2.39 18.49
C ASN A 320 15.43 -2.39 17.32
N ARG A 321 15.31 -3.36 16.41
CA ARG A 321 16.15 -3.44 15.21
C ARG A 321 15.92 -2.24 14.29
N GLU A 322 14.67 -1.95 13.91
CA GLU A 322 14.34 -0.83 13.02
C GLU A 322 14.77 0.51 13.63
N VAL A 323 14.57 0.70 14.95
CA VAL A 323 15.03 1.91 15.66
C VAL A 323 16.55 2.02 15.63
N GLY A 324 17.27 0.93 15.91
CA GLY A 324 18.73 0.90 15.87
C GLY A 324 19.30 1.21 14.48
N LEU A 325 18.58 0.86 13.42
CA LEU A 325 18.97 1.12 12.03
C LEU A 325 18.68 2.56 11.60
N TYR A 326 17.46 3.04 11.83
CA TYR A 326 16.98 4.25 11.18
C TYR A 326 17.00 5.51 12.05
N LYS A 327 16.93 5.40 13.39
CA LYS A 327 16.77 6.58 14.26
C LYS A 327 17.83 7.66 13.99
N ALA A 328 19.11 7.28 14.03
CA ALA A 328 20.21 8.22 13.81
C ALA A 328 20.17 8.86 12.41
N LEU A 329 19.76 8.10 11.39
CA LEU A 329 19.67 8.58 10.02
C LEU A 329 18.49 9.56 9.82
N ILE A 330 17.34 9.24 10.39
CA ILE A 330 16.15 10.12 10.39
C ILE A 330 16.48 11.42 11.10
N GLU A 331 17.13 11.37 12.26
CA GLU A 331 17.45 12.55 13.07
C GLU A 331 18.54 13.42 12.45
N LYS A 332 19.45 12.82 11.67
CA LYS A 332 20.41 13.54 10.83
C LYS A 332 19.72 14.31 9.69
N HIS A 333 18.64 13.75 9.13
CA HIS A 333 17.91 14.32 7.99
C HIS A 333 16.39 14.44 8.27
N PRO A 334 15.98 15.25 9.26
CA PRO A 334 14.62 15.23 9.81
C PRO A 334 13.54 15.65 8.82
N ASP A 335 13.93 16.28 7.71
CA ASP A 335 13.04 16.76 6.64
C ASP A 335 13.06 15.86 5.39
N ARG A 336 13.59 14.64 5.47
CA ARG A 336 13.78 13.74 4.31
C ARG A 336 13.16 12.36 4.46
N PHE A 337 12.73 11.99 5.67
CA PHE A 337 12.14 10.69 5.96
C PHE A 337 10.64 10.82 6.21
N LEU A 338 9.87 9.85 5.70
CA LEU A 338 8.43 9.76 5.79
C LEU A 338 8.03 8.38 6.34
N ARG A 339 6.91 8.31 7.03
CA ARG A 339 6.27 7.06 7.42
C ARG A 339 5.47 6.47 6.26
N GLY A 340 5.66 5.19 5.97
CA GLY A 340 4.81 4.39 5.09
C GLY A 340 4.37 3.09 5.75
N THR A 341 3.41 2.37 5.16
CA THR A 341 3.00 1.03 5.63
C THR A 341 3.30 -0.08 4.65
N ASP A 342 3.44 0.23 3.36
CA ASP A 342 3.52 -0.74 2.27
C ASP A 342 2.35 -1.76 2.35
N ARG A 343 1.14 -1.27 2.68
CA ARG A 343 -0.07 -2.10 2.63
C ARG A 343 -0.33 -2.52 1.19
N TRP A 344 -0.27 -3.81 0.92
CA TRP A 344 -0.57 -4.39 -0.39
C TRP A 344 -1.58 -5.52 -0.29
N TYR A 345 -1.29 -6.53 0.52
CA TYR A 345 -2.03 -7.78 0.49
C TYR A 345 -3.37 -7.68 1.23
N GLY A 346 -4.32 -8.55 0.86
CA GLY A 346 -5.66 -8.59 1.48
C GLY A 346 -5.64 -8.55 3.02
N PRO A 347 -4.82 -9.38 3.70
CA PRO A 347 -4.71 -9.37 5.16
C PRO A 347 -4.25 -8.03 5.76
N HIS A 348 -3.53 -7.19 5.01
CA HIS A 348 -3.08 -5.87 5.49
C HIS A 348 -4.24 -4.89 5.71
N PHE A 349 -5.41 -5.17 5.13
CA PHE A 349 -6.65 -4.40 5.30
C PHE A 349 -7.58 -4.99 6.35
N ASP A 350 -7.20 -6.05 7.06
CA ASP A 350 -7.96 -6.50 8.22
C ASP A 350 -7.73 -5.54 9.40
N SER A 351 -8.79 -5.20 10.13
CA SER A 351 -8.73 -4.19 11.21
C SER A 351 -7.73 -4.50 12.32
N GLU A 352 -7.51 -5.77 12.69
CA GLU A 352 -6.55 -6.13 13.74
C GLU A 352 -5.10 -6.05 13.23
N VAL A 353 -4.88 -6.46 11.98
CA VAL A 353 -3.57 -6.32 11.33
C VAL A 353 -3.24 -4.85 11.13
N SER A 354 -4.21 -4.07 10.64
CA SER A 354 -4.11 -2.63 10.42
C SER A 354 -3.78 -1.89 11.71
N ALA A 355 -4.47 -2.24 12.81
CA ALA A 355 -4.22 -1.67 14.14
C ALA A 355 -2.80 -2.01 14.66
N LEU A 356 -2.30 -3.23 14.46
CA LEU A 356 -0.95 -3.59 14.88
C LEU A 356 0.13 -2.87 14.06
N MET A 357 -0.09 -2.67 12.75
CA MET A 357 0.79 -1.84 11.90
C MET A 357 0.85 -0.39 12.37
N ASP A 358 -0.30 0.18 12.75
CA ASP A 358 -0.39 1.53 13.32
C ASP A 358 0.32 1.61 14.67
N GLU A 359 0.06 0.66 15.56
CA GLU A 359 0.70 0.57 16.86
C GLU A 359 2.24 0.50 16.73
N PHE A 360 2.75 -0.34 15.84
CA PHE A 360 4.18 -0.42 15.57
C PHE A 360 4.75 0.89 15.04
N SER A 361 4.06 1.52 14.09
CA SER A 361 4.46 2.83 13.56
C SER A 361 4.57 3.85 14.69
N ARG A 362 3.56 3.90 15.58
CA ARG A 362 3.53 4.84 16.71
C ARG A 362 4.61 4.55 17.74
N ALA A 363 4.91 3.29 18.02
CA ALA A 363 5.98 2.88 18.92
C ALA A 363 7.36 3.26 18.36
N PHE A 364 7.58 3.05 17.05
CA PHE A 364 8.79 3.46 16.36
C PHE A 364 8.97 4.98 16.41
N ILE A 365 7.93 5.73 16.04
CA ILE A 365 7.95 7.19 16.05
C ILE A 365 8.19 7.71 17.46
N GLY A 366 7.57 7.13 18.48
CA GLY A 366 7.74 7.53 19.88
C GLY A 366 9.18 7.45 20.38
N ARG A 367 10.04 6.62 19.74
CA ARG A 367 11.46 6.49 20.05
C ARG A 367 12.35 7.51 19.32
N LEU A 368 11.82 8.25 18.35
CA LEU A 368 12.54 9.35 17.70
C LEU A 368 12.57 10.58 18.61
N ASP A 369 13.52 11.48 18.37
CA ASP A 369 13.58 12.78 19.02
C ASP A 369 12.25 13.53 18.84
N ALA A 370 11.73 14.10 19.93
CA ALA A 370 10.40 14.72 19.94
C ALA A 370 10.22 15.81 18.85
N GLY A 371 11.28 16.56 18.53
CA GLY A 371 11.28 17.57 17.47
C GLY A 371 11.22 17.02 16.04
N VAL A 372 11.39 15.71 15.87
CA VAL A 372 11.41 14.99 14.58
C VAL A 372 10.13 14.17 14.37
N GLN A 373 9.49 13.70 15.44
CA GLN A 373 8.33 12.80 15.41
C GLN A 373 7.23 13.27 14.45
N GLU A 374 6.73 14.50 14.61
CA GLU A 374 5.65 15.03 13.75
C GLU A 374 6.10 15.24 12.29
N ARG A 375 7.39 15.53 12.07
CA ARG A 375 7.93 15.69 10.72
C ARG A 375 7.91 14.38 9.96
N PHE A 376 8.44 13.33 10.59
CA PHE A 376 8.45 11.98 10.05
C PHE A 376 7.03 11.42 9.88
N ALA A 377 6.17 11.61 10.89
CA ALA A 377 4.81 11.06 10.92
C ALA A 377 3.83 11.72 9.94
N TYR A 378 4.01 13.03 9.65
CA TYR A 378 2.98 13.81 8.96
C TYR A 378 3.52 14.95 8.09
N LEU A 379 4.35 15.85 8.65
CA LEU A 379 4.63 17.14 7.99
C LEU A 379 5.48 17.01 6.73
N ASN A 380 6.42 16.06 6.68
CA ASN A 380 7.26 15.84 5.49
C ASN A 380 6.40 15.39 4.31
N ALA A 381 5.56 14.39 4.51
CA ALA A 381 4.62 13.93 3.48
C ALA A 381 3.65 15.04 3.05
N LYS A 382 3.11 15.80 3.99
CA LYS A 382 2.24 16.94 3.64
C LYS A 382 2.96 18.02 2.83
N LYS A 383 4.26 18.24 3.10
CA LYS A 383 5.08 19.23 2.39
C LYS A 383 5.32 18.85 0.94
N LEU A 384 5.49 17.56 0.63
CA LEU A 384 5.74 17.09 -0.74
C LEU A 384 4.55 17.27 -1.69
N LEU A 385 3.34 17.35 -1.17
CA LEU A 385 2.11 17.49 -1.96
C LEU A 385 1.76 18.94 -2.38
N LYS A 386 2.64 19.91 -2.13
CA LYS A 386 2.35 21.34 -2.25
C LYS A 386 2.84 21.96 -3.54
#